data_AF-A0A6G4VHD0-F1
#
_entry.id   AF-A0A6G4VHD0-F1
#
_cell.length_a   1.000
_cell.length_b   1.000
_cell.length_c   1.000
_cell.angle_alpha   90.00
_cell.angle_beta   90.00
_cell.angle_gamma   90.00
#
_symmetry.space_group_name_H-M   'P 1'
#
loop_
_entity.id
_entity.type
_entity.pdbx_description
1 polymer ?
#
loop_
_entity_poly.entity_id
_entity_poly.type
_entity_poly.pdbx_seq_one_letter_code
_entity_poly.pdbx_strand_id
1 'polypeptide(L)'
;MTARRKTAAIVVAAGVAPLALTALAAAPAFAHGSMTDPVSRISACFAEGPENPDSAACKALVAAGGTQPLYDWNEVNIADAAGNHQQVIPDSKLCSAGRDKYKGLDLPRADWPSSPLTSGNHTFRYKATAPHKGSFELYVTKDGYDPTQPLKWSDLEEKPFAKVTDPQLANGEYVFDATVPAKSGRHLIYSIWQRSDSPEAFYTCSDVVFGKDTGGSGAGSGSGAGAGAGTAPAPAASAPSDQEIKDGADESSVDHNGHGGDSGDETSTPAADTKAATGSANEPETNDASDPVQQPAGGSENLAETGGDSTTPYIAVGGAAALAIGAAALFASVRRRAVSGGGRHSR
;
A
#
# COMPACT_ATOMS: atom_id res chain seq x y z
N MET A 1 -27.04 42.12 -34.29
CA MET A 1 -26.17 41.15 -33.56
C MET A 1 -27.03 40.42 -32.53
N THR A 2 -27.54 39.23 -32.84
CA THR A 2 -28.76 38.72 -32.18
C THR A 2 -28.73 37.19 -31.96
N ALA A 3 -29.16 36.79 -30.76
CA ALA A 3 -29.45 35.43 -30.28
C ALA A 3 -28.32 34.37 -30.35
N ARG A 4 -27.78 34.05 -31.54
CA ARG A 4 -27.00 32.81 -31.78
C ARG A 4 -25.68 32.69 -30.99
N ARG A 5 -25.08 33.80 -30.55
CA ARG A 5 -23.86 33.78 -29.73
C ARG A 5 -24.10 33.54 -28.23
N LYS A 6 -25.33 33.68 -27.73
CA LYS A 6 -25.64 33.48 -26.30
C LYS A 6 -25.91 32.00 -25.94
N THR A 7 -26.34 31.19 -26.90
CA THR A 7 -26.68 29.77 -26.66
C THR A 7 -25.45 28.87 -26.51
N ALA A 8 -24.35 29.18 -27.22
CA ALA A 8 -23.12 28.39 -27.16
C ALA A 8 -22.40 28.50 -25.79
N ALA A 9 -22.52 29.63 -25.10
CA ALA A 9 -21.85 29.86 -23.82
C ALA A 9 -22.43 29.05 -22.64
N ILE A 10 -23.71 28.64 -22.73
CA ILE A 10 -24.41 27.96 -21.63
C ILE A 10 -24.17 26.44 -21.64
N VAL A 11 -24.00 25.84 -22.82
CA VAL A 11 -23.80 24.39 -22.96
C VAL A 11 -22.42 23.95 -22.45
N VAL A 12 -21.38 24.75 -22.69
CA VAL A 12 -20.01 24.46 -22.23
C VAL A 12 -19.90 24.49 -20.69
N ALA A 13 -20.58 25.43 -20.03
CA ALA A 13 -20.52 25.57 -18.57
C ALA A 13 -21.20 24.41 -17.81
N ALA A 14 -22.25 23.80 -18.39
CA ALA A 14 -23.00 22.72 -17.74
C ALA A 14 -22.38 21.33 -17.91
N GLY A 15 -21.62 21.08 -19.00
CA GLY A 15 -21.00 19.78 -19.28
C GLY A 15 -19.58 19.61 -18.74
N VAL A 16 -18.80 20.69 -18.67
CA VAL A 16 -17.38 20.60 -18.27
C VAL A 16 -17.18 20.63 -16.76
N ALA A 17 -18.04 21.35 -16.01
CA ALA A 17 -17.90 21.46 -14.56
C ALA A 17 -18.01 20.12 -13.80
N PRO A 18 -18.94 19.18 -14.14
CA PRO A 18 -18.99 17.88 -13.47
C PRO A 18 -17.76 17.00 -13.73
N LEU A 19 -17.26 16.99 -14.98
CA LEU A 19 -16.09 16.22 -15.39
C LEU A 19 -14.78 16.74 -14.76
N ALA A 20 -14.67 18.06 -14.59
CA ALA A 20 -13.55 18.68 -13.88
C ALA A 20 -13.57 18.36 -12.37
N LEU A 21 -14.75 18.21 -11.75
CA LEU A 21 -14.87 17.80 -10.35
C LEU A 21 -14.49 16.33 -10.12
N THR A 22 -14.78 15.42 -11.06
CA THR A 22 -14.40 14.00 -10.92
C THR A 22 -12.90 13.77 -11.04
N ALA A 23 -12.17 14.62 -11.78
CA ALA A 23 -10.72 14.53 -11.92
C ALA A 23 -9.94 15.03 -10.67
N LEU A 24 -10.60 15.74 -9.75
CA LEU A 24 -9.99 16.32 -8.54
C LEU A 24 -10.13 15.44 -7.28
N ALA A 25 -10.74 14.26 -7.40
CA ALA A 25 -11.17 13.44 -6.24
C ALA A 25 -10.42 12.11 -6.08
N ALA A 26 -9.55 11.73 -7.02
CA ALA A 26 -8.67 10.58 -6.89
C ALA A 26 -7.31 11.03 -6.33
N ALA A 27 -7.30 11.50 -5.08
CA ALA A 27 -6.05 11.60 -4.35
C ALA A 27 -5.46 10.18 -4.24
N PRO A 28 -4.21 9.94 -4.65
CA PRO A 28 -3.59 8.64 -4.44
C PRO A 28 -3.59 8.38 -2.93
N ALA A 29 -4.06 7.18 -2.55
CA ALA A 29 -4.20 6.81 -1.16
C ALA A 29 -3.05 5.85 -0.84
N PHE A 30 -2.25 6.15 0.17
CA PHE A 30 -0.98 5.48 0.44
C PHE A 30 -1.10 4.57 1.65
N ALA A 31 -0.63 3.34 1.50
CA ALA A 31 -0.42 2.45 2.61
C ALA A 31 1.01 2.62 3.12
N HIS A 32 1.19 2.50 4.42
CA HIS A 32 2.52 2.51 5.04
C HIS A 32 2.48 1.70 6.33
N GLY A 33 3.49 0.85 6.54
CA GLY A 33 3.62 0.07 7.76
C GLY A 33 4.65 -1.05 7.68
N SER A 34 4.80 -1.82 8.76
CA SER A 34 5.69 -2.99 8.83
C SER A 34 5.28 -3.94 9.95
N MET A 35 5.79 -5.17 9.92
CA MET A 35 5.54 -6.17 10.98
C MET A 35 6.16 -5.72 12.31
N THR A 36 5.37 -5.82 13.38
CA THR A 36 5.75 -5.56 14.78
C THR A 36 5.67 -6.82 15.65
N ASP A 37 4.95 -7.85 15.24
CA ASP A 37 5.00 -9.19 15.87
C ASP A 37 4.80 -10.31 14.83
N PRO A 38 5.84 -11.11 14.51
CA PRO A 38 7.25 -10.93 14.90
C PRO A 38 7.86 -9.70 14.19
N VAL A 39 8.76 -9.00 14.88
CA VAL A 39 9.35 -7.74 14.43
C VAL A 39 10.15 -7.93 13.13
N SER A 40 9.92 -7.07 12.13
CA SER A 40 10.72 -7.10 10.88
C SER A 40 12.13 -6.53 11.07
N ARG A 41 13.05 -6.91 10.18
CA ARG A 41 14.42 -6.34 10.09
C ARG A 41 14.41 -4.81 10.08
N ILE A 42 13.53 -4.22 9.26
CA ILE A 42 13.47 -2.77 9.09
C ILE A 42 12.90 -2.07 10.34
N SER A 43 11.85 -2.64 10.95
CA SER A 43 11.31 -2.18 12.25
C SER A 43 12.36 -2.26 13.36
N ALA A 44 13.08 -3.38 13.47
CA ALA A 44 14.09 -3.60 14.49
C ALA A 44 15.28 -2.63 14.33
N CYS A 45 15.77 -2.43 13.11
CA CYS A 45 16.88 -1.50 12.87
C CYS A 45 16.48 -0.03 13.01
N PHE A 46 15.23 0.35 12.74
CA PHE A 46 14.72 1.68 13.07
C PHE A 46 14.61 1.88 14.59
N ALA A 47 14.14 0.87 15.33
CA ALA A 47 14.07 0.90 16.80
C ALA A 47 15.46 0.92 17.49
N GLU A 48 16.51 0.43 16.83
CA GLU A 48 17.90 0.62 17.29
C GLU A 48 18.43 2.04 17.08
N GLY A 49 17.73 2.89 16.33
CA GLY A 49 18.11 4.28 16.01
C GLY A 49 18.89 4.39 14.69
N PRO A 50 18.37 5.09 13.66
CA PRO A 50 18.98 5.13 12.32
C PRO A 50 20.46 5.55 12.26
N GLU A 51 20.83 6.59 13.00
CA GLU A 51 22.16 7.21 12.94
C GLU A 51 23.25 6.42 13.70
N ASN A 52 22.87 5.62 14.68
CA ASN A 52 23.80 4.81 15.48
C ASN A 52 23.07 3.56 16.02
N PRO A 53 22.71 2.59 15.16
CA PRO A 53 22.09 1.35 15.61
C PRO A 53 23.06 0.54 16.47
N ASP A 54 22.56 -0.40 17.26
CA ASP A 54 23.37 -1.17 18.22
C ASP A 54 23.94 -2.47 17.63
N SER A 55 23.12 -3.23 16.88
CA SER A 55 23.47 -4.54 16.36
C SER A 55 24.43 -4.47 15.17
N ALA A 56 25.25 -5.51 15.02
CA ALA A 56 26.18 -5.62 13.90
C ALA A 56 25.45 -5.78 12.55
N ALA A 57 24.22 -6.33 12.55
CA ALA A 57 23.39 -6.45 11.35
C ALA A 57 22.79 -5.10 10.93
N CYS A 58 22.22 -4.32 11.85
CA CYS A 58 21.68 -2.99 11.53
C CYS A 58 22.79 -1.98 11.17
N LYS A 59 23.96 -2.06 11.81
CA LYS A 59 25.17 -1.33 11.35
C LYS A 59 25.56 -1.70 9.92
N ALA A 60 25.46 -2.97 9.54
CA ALA A 60 25.76 -3.43 8.18
C ALA A 60 24.69 -2.98 7.16
N LEU A 61 23.42 -2.93 7.55
CA LEU A 61 22.33 -2.33 6.76
C LEU A 61 22.64 -0.87 6.44
N VAL A 62 22.92 -0.05 7.47
CA VAL A 62 23.26 1.38 7.30
C VAL A 62 24.52 1.55 6.46
N ALA A 63 25.56 0.75 6.68
CA ALA A 63 26.78 0.79 5.87
C ALA A 63 26.55 0.42 4.39
N ALA A 64 25.48 -0.33 4.07
CA ALA A 64 25.12 -0.70 2.69
C ALA A 64 24.16 0.29 2.02
N GLY A 65 23.20 0.87 2.77
CA GLY A 65 22.08 1.65 2.23
C GLY A 65 22.00 3.12 2.68
N GLY A 66 22.80 3.55 3.64
CA GLY A 66 22.59 4.82 4.36
C GLY A 66 21.54 4.71 5.47
N THR A 67 21.20 5.83 6.11
CA THR A 67 20.23 5.87 7.24
C THR A 67 18.80 6.11 6.77
N GLN A 68 18.59 6.79 5.64
CA GLN A 68 17.28 7.06 5.03
C GLN A 68 16.32 5.85 4.95
N PRO A 69 16.76 4.63 4.59
CA PRO A 69 15.86 3.47 4.54
C PRO A 69 15.25 3.12 5.90
N LEU A 70 15.92 3.46 7.01
CA LEU A 70 15.42 3.25 8.37
C LEU A 70 14.41 4.31 8.77
N TYR A 71 14.60 5.58 8.38
CA TYR A 71 13.55 6.60 8.54
C TYR A 71 12.28 6.23 7.76
N ASP A 72 12.46 5.62 6.59
CA ASP A 72 11.40 5.18 5.70
C ASP A 72 11.02 3.69 5.93
N TRP A 73 11.07 3.23 7.19
CA TRP A 73 10.88 1.83 7.59
C TRP A 73 9.52 1.23 7.20
N ASN A 74 8.55 2.10 6.95
CA ASN A 74 7.15 1.78 6.66
C ASN A 74 6.85 1.69 5.14
N GLU A 75 7.85 1.84 4.26
CA GLU A 75 7.70 1.90 2.80
C GLU A 75 8.53 0.85 2.04
N VAL A 76 8.74 -0.35 2.61
CA VAL A 76 9.30 -1.49 1.85
C VAL A 76 8.22 -2.05 0.92
N ASN A 77 7.98 -1.36 -0.19
CA ASN A 77 6.84 -1.56 -1.09
C ASN A 77 7.24 -1.84 -2.55
N ILE A 78 6.25 -2.18 -3.37
CA ILE A 78 6.27 -2.04 -4.83
C ILE A 78 4.92 -1.47 -5.25
N ALA A 79 4.92 -0.27 -5.85
CA ALA A 79 3.71 0.45 -6.22
C ALA A 79 2.82 -0.28 -7.24
N ASP A 80 3.39 -1.11 -8.13
CA ASP A 80 2.66 -1.85 -9.18
C ASP A 80 2.90 -3.37 -9.09
N ALA A 81 2.79 -3.94 -7.89
CA ALA A 81 2.97 -5.37 -7.67
C ALA A 81 1.85 -6.20 -8.33
N ALA A 82 0.60 -5.75 -8.18
CA ALA A 82 -0.61 -6.34 -8.74
C ALA A 82 -0.75 -7.86 -8.51
N GLY A 83 -0.30 -8.36 -7.35
CA GLY A 83 -0.26 -9.78 -7.00
C GLY A 83 0.88 -10.60 -7.62
N ASN A 84 1.70 -10.02 -8.51
CA ASN A 84 2.74 -10.72 -9.28
C ASN A 84 4.09 -10.81 -8.54
N HIS A 85 4.05 -10.96 -7.21
CA HIS A 85 5.21 -10.78 -6.31
C HIS A 85 6.49 -11.52 -6.76
N GLN A 86 6.38 -12.81 -7.10
CA GLN A 86 7.51 -13.64 -7.53
C GLN A 86 8.09 -13.24 -8.90
N GLN A 87 7.31 -12.56 -9.74
CA GLN A 87 7.73 -12.09 -11.05
C GLN A 87 8.47 -10.75 -10.95
N VAL A 88 8.06 -9.87 -10.03
CA VAL A 88 8.63 -8.52 -9.87
C VAL A 88 9.78 -8.46 -8.86
N ILE A 89 9.89 -9.44 -7.95
CA ILE A 89 10.98 -9.56 -6.97
C ILE A 89 11.91 -10.72 -7.35
N PRO A 90 13.15 -10.45 -7.78
CA PRO A 90 14.15 -11.49 -8.00
C PRO A 90 14.55 -12.23 -6.71
N ASP A 91 15.06 -13.45 -6.86
CA ASP A 91 15.84 -14.11 -5.81
C ASP A 91 16.97 -13.19 -5.28
N SER A 92 17.33 -13.35 -4.00
CA SER A 92 18.22 -12.46 -3.23
C SER A 92 17.71 -11.03 -2.97
N LYS A 93 16.49 -10.70 -3.40
CA LYS A 93 15.89 -9.36 -3.27
C LYS A 93 14.55 -9.31 -2.52
N LEU A 94 14.20 -10.40 -1.83
CA LEU A 94 12.91 -10.53 -1.16
C LEU A 94 12.73 -9.49 -0.04
N CYS A 95 13.77 -9.23 0.76
CA CYS A 95 13.66 -8.35 1.93
C CYS A 95 13.72 -6.86 1.56
N SER A 96 14.37 -6.50 0.45
CA SER A 96 14.34 -5.15 -0.12
C SER A 96 13.16 -4.88 -1.06
N ALA A 97 12.33 -5.89 -1.36
CA ALA A 97 11.35 -5.87 -2.44
C ALA A 97 11.93 -5.47 -3.81
N GLY A 98 13.20 -5.80 -4.09
CA GLY A 98 13.88 -5.39 -5.31
C GLY A 98 14.36 -3.93 -5.35
N ARG A 99 14.04 -3.10 -4.35
CA ARG A 99 14.41 -1.67 -4.32
C ARG A 99 15.83 -1.46 -3.83
N ASP A 100 16.65 -0.72 -4.58
CA ASP A 100 18.04 -0.44 -4.20
C ASP A 100 18.15 0.42 -2.93
N LYS A 101 17.14 1.27 -2.65
CA LYS A 101 16.93 1.95 -1.36
C LYS A 101 17.07 0.99 -0.17
N TYR A 102 16.45 -0.18 -0.25
CA TYR A 102 16.36 -1.14 0.86
C TYR A 102 17.36 -2.31 0.78
N LYS A 103 18.34 -2.28 -0.14
CA LYS A 103 19.28 -3.38 -0.39
C LYS A 103 20.06 -3.90 0.83
N GLY A 104 20.18 -3.09 1.90
CA GLY A 104 20.78 -3.52 3.18
C GLY A 104 19.98 -4.61 3.89
N LEU A 105 18.66 -4.73 3.65
CA LEU A 105 17.80 -5.77 4.21
C LEU A 105 18.10 -7.17 3.64
N ASP A 106 18.70 -7.24 2.44
CA ASP A 106 19.02 -8.51 1.77
C ASP A 106 20.34 -9.14 2.26
N LEU A 107 21.08 -8.48 3.17
CA LEU A 107 22.38 -8.98 3.62
C LEU A 107 22.25 -10.36 4.29
N PRO A 108 22.95 -11.40 3.80
CA PRO A 108 22.85 -12.73 4.36
C PRO A 108 23.69 -12.81 5.64
N ARG A 109 23.00 -12.83 6.79
CA ARG A 109 23.61 -12.78 8.13
C ARG A 109 22.84 -13.64 9.12
N ALA A 110 23.55 -14.35 9.99
CA ALA A 110 22.95 -15.11 11.09
C ALA A 110 22.63 -14.27 12.34
N ASP A 111 23.12 -13.02 12.42
CA ASP A 111 23.03 -12.14 13.59
C ASP A 111 22.03 -10.97 13.45
N TRP A 112 21.07 -11.08 12.51
CA TRP A 112 19.90 -10.19 12.48
C TRP A 112 19.12 -10.27 13.80
N PRO A 113 18.66 -9.12 14.36
CA PRO A 113 17.75 -9.12 15.50
C PRO A 113 16.56 -10.03 15.23
N SER A 114 16.17 -10.83 16.22
CA SER A 114 15.16 -11.88 16.03
C SER A 114 14.15 -11.98 17.16
N SER A 115 12.91 -12.36 16.82
CA SER A 115 11.85 -12.61 17.80
C SER A 115 11.76 -14.11 18.16
N PRO A 116 11.52 -14.49 19.42
CA PRO A 116 11.14 -15.85 19.75
C PRO A 116 9.75 -16.17 19.16
N LEU A 117 9.60 -17.30 18.49
CA LEU A 117 8.32 -17.75 17.93
C LEU A 117 8.06 -19.22 18.31
N THR A 118 6.80 -19.57 18.53
CA THR A 118 6.40 -20.94 18.91
C THR A 118 5.38 -21.47 17.91
N SER A 119 5.50 -22.75 17.53
CA SER A 119 4.52 -23.44 16.68
C SER A 119 3.18 -23.60 17.40
N GLY A 120 2.07 -23.47 16.67
CA GLY A 120 0.72 -23.38 17.22
C GLY A 120 0.10 -22.00 17.00
N ASN A 121 -0.93 -21.65 17.76
CA ASN A 121 -1.64 -20.38 17.57
C ASN A 121 -0.79 -19.19 18.01
N HIS A 122 -0.62 -18.20 17.14
CA HIS A 122 0.07 -16.94 17.42
C HIS A 122 -0.75 -15.76 16.90
N THR A 123 -0.74 -14.65 17.62
CA THR A 123 -1.40 -13.40 17.22
C THR A 123 -0.37 -12.47 16.60
N PHE A 124 -0.49 -12.24 15.29
CA PHE A 124 0.41 -11.42 14.50
C PHE A 124 0.02 -9.94 14.55
N ARG A 125 1.02 -9.06 14.41
CA ARG A 125 0.86 -7.61 14.43
C ARG A 125 1.64 -6.92 13.30
N TYR A 126 0.95 -6.03 12.61
CA TYR A 126 1.51 -5.16 11.58
C TYR A 126 1.11 -3.72 11.86
N LYS A 127 2.06 -2.87 12.29
CA LYS A 127 1.82 -1.43 12.49
C LYS A 127 1.54 -0.78 11.15
N ALA A 128 0.43 -0.05 11.04
CA ALA A 128 0.04 0.69 9.85
C ALA A 128 -0.01 2.19 10.18
N THR A 129 0.98 2.94 9.70
CA THR A 129 0.98 4.42 9.81
C THR A 129 -0.03 5.04 8.86
N ALA A 130 -0.32 4.36 7.74
CA ALA A 130 -1.45 4.68 6.86
C ALA A 130 -2.20 3.37 6.49
N PRO A 131 -3.42 3.14 7.03
CA PRO A 131 -4.13 1.87 6.88
C PRO A 131 -4.96 1.82 5.58
N HIS A 132 -4.89 0.67 4.89
CA HIS A 132 -5.60 0.35 3.65
C HIS A 132 -6.33 -0.99 3.69
N LYS A 133 -7.21 -1.25 2.70
CA LYS A 133 -7.79 -2.57 2.51
C LYS A 133 -6.84 -3.48 1.75
N GLY A 134 -6.87 -4.78 2.04
CA GLY A 134 -5.95 -5.73 1.42
C GLY A 134 -5.92 -7.09 2.09
N SER A 135 -5.01 -7.94 1.60
CA SER A 135 -4.73 -9.25 2.18
C SER A 135 -3.28 -9.34 2.66
N PHE A 136 -3.09 -9.93 3.82
CA PHE A 136 -1.79 -10.34 4.35
C PHE A 136 -1.57 -11.82 4.07
N GLU A 137 -0.41 -12.16 3.52
CA GLU A 137 0.08 -13.52 3.37
C GLU A 137 1.39 -13.66 4.15
N LEU A 138 1.47 -14.65 5.05
CA LEU A 138 2.69 -14.97 5.79
C LEU A 138 3.27 -16.30 5.33
N TYR A 139 4.49 -16.25 4.83
CA TYR A 139 5.32 -17.40 4.47
C TYR A 139 6.36 -17.64 5.56
N VAL A 140 6.84 -18.87 5.67
CA VAL A 140 7.99 -19.23 6.52
C VAL A 140 9.02 -19.95 5.67
N THR A 141 10.29 -19.77 5.99
CA THR A 141 11.38 -20.57 5.42
C THR A 141 11.24 -22.09 5.68
N LYS A 142 11.70 -22.89 4.72
CA LYS A 142 11.81 -24.35 4.79
C LYS A 142 12.82 -24.80 5.84
N ASP A 143 12.72 -26.06 6.24
CA ASP A 143 13.67 -26.67 7.18
C ASP A 143 15.06 -26.77 6.55
N GLY A 144 16.10 -26.47 7.34
CA GLY A 144 17.48 -26.37 6.84
C GLY A 144 17.86 -25.03 6.24
N TYR A 145 17.00 -24.00 6.37
CA TYR A 145 17.34 -22.60 6.04
C TYR A 145 18.66 -22.15 6.69
N ASP A 146 19.55 -21.61 5.87
CA ASP A 146 20.80 -20.98 6.26
C ASP A 146 20.70 -19.47 6.02
N PRO A 147 20.61 -18.63 7.08
CA PRO A 147 20.50 -17.18 6.96
C PRO A 147 21.81 -16.53 6.47
N THR A 148 22.91 -17.29 6.37
CA THR A 148 24.17 -16.83 5.75
C THR A 148 24.19 -17.02 4.23
N GLN A 149 23.11 -17.53 3.63
CA GLN A 149 22.86 -17.51 2.19
C GLN A 149 21.86 -16.41 1.80
N PRO A 150 21.96 -15.80 0.60
CA PRO A 150 20.95 -14.88 0.11
C PRO A 150 19.60 -15.59 -0.09
N LEU A 151 18.54 -15.07 0.53
CA LEU A 151 17.20 -15.64 0.54
C LEU A 151 16.58 -15.70 -0.87
N LYS A 152 15.95 -16.83 -1.21
CA LYS A 152 15.26 -17.07 -2.49
C LYS A 152 13.80 -17.43 -2.27
N TRP A 153 12.99 -17.28 -3.31
CA TRP A 153 11.61 -17.80 -3.31
C TRP A 153 11.56 -19.32 -3.11
N SER A 154 12.59 -20.05 -3.56
CA SER A 154 12.73 -21.48 -3.33
C SER A 154 12.89 -21.87 -1.85
N ASP A 155 13.31 -20.94 -1.01
CA ASP A 155 13.67 -21.20 0.38
C ASP A 155 12.46 -21.00 1.32
N LEU A 156 11.40 -20.35 0.84
CA LEU A 156 10.09 -20.26 1.50
C LEU A 156 9.29 -21.54 1.26
N GLU A 157 8.40 -21.90 2.19
CA GLU A 157 7.35 -22.89 1.95
C GLU A 157 6.48 -22.45 0.75
N GLU A 158 6.04 -23.40 -0.09
CA GLU A 158 5.34 -23.11 -1.35
C GLU A 158 4.04 -22.30 -1.15
N LYS A 159 3.44 -22.41 0.02
CA LYS A 159 2.18 -21.76 0.38
C LYS A 159 2.36 -20.95 1.66
N PRO A 160 1.67 -19.80 1.79
CA PRO A 160 1.65 -19.09 3.05
C PRO A 160 0.93 -19.92 4.11
N PHE A 161 1.43 -19.90 5.35
CA PHE A 161 0.78 -20.58 6.48
C PHE A 161 -0.38 -19.73 7.05
N ALA A 162 -0.40 -18.44 6.74
CA ALA A 162 -1.51 -17.53 7.05
C ALA A 162 -1.91 -16.74 5.80
N LYS A 163 -3.21 -16.65 5.53
CA LYS A 163 -3.78 -15.68 4.59
C LYS A 163 -5.03 -15.07 5.21
N VAL A 164 -5.02 -13.75 5.41
CA VAL A 164 -6.14 -12.99 6.00
C VAL A 164 -6.44 -11.78 5.14
N THR A 165 -7.72 -11.47 4.95
CA THR A 165 -8.20 -10.31 4.18
C THR A 165 -8.89 -9.35 5.14
N ASP A 166 -8.61 -8.05 5.01
CA ASP A 166 -9.13 -6.95 5.83
C ASP A 166 -9.15 -7.29 7.35
N PRO A 167 -7.99 -7.67 7.95
CA PRO A 167 -7.90 -7.96 9.39
C PRO A 167 -8.26 -6.75 10.25
N GLN A 168 -8.60 -7.00 11.51
CA GLN A 168 -8.99 -5.95 12.45
C GLN A 168 -7.84 -4.95 12.68
N LEU A 169 -8.08 -3.68 12.37
CA LEU A 169 -7.21 -2.58 12.79
C LEU A 169 -7.54 -2.20 14.25
N ALA A 170 -6.57 -2.34 15.15
CA ALA A 170 -6.68 -1.96 16.55
C ALA A 170 -5.40 -1.24 17.01
N ASN A 171 -5.54 -0.06 17.62
CA ASN A 171 -4.44 0.76 18.13
C ASN A 171 -3.33 1.05 17.10
N GLY A 172 -3.72 1.24 15.83
CA GLY A 172 -2.79 1.48 14.71
C GLY A 172 -2.08 0.22 14.18
N GLU A 173 -2.46 -0.98 14.62
CA GLU A 173 -1.94 -2.24 14.09
C GLU A 173 -3.05 -3.09 13.49
N TYR A 174 -2.77 -3.77 12.38
CA TYR A 174 -3.56 -4.93 11.99
C TYR A 174 -3.22 -6.10 12.91
N VAL A 175 -4.26 -6.72 13.47
CA VAL A 175 -4.14 -7.83 14.42
C VAL A 175 -4.91 -9.04 13.87
N PHE A 176 -4.24 -10.18 13.77
CA PHE A 176 -4.83 -11.41 13.26
C PHE A 176 -4.16 -12.66 13.83
N ASP A 177 -4.95 -13.71 14.07
CA ASP A 177 -4.45 -15.00 14.53
C ASP A 177 -4.10 -15.92 13.36
N ALA A 178 -3.01 -16.69 13.49
CA ALA A 178 -2.72 -17.81 12.60
C ALA A 178 -2.03 -18.97 13.33
N THR A 179 -2.13 -20.16 12.75
CA THR A 179 -1.43 -21.36 13.25
C THR A 179 -0.05 -21.47 12.60
N VAL A 180 0.99 -21.19 13.39
CA VAL A 180 2.39 -21.31 12.99
C VAL A 180 2.76 -22.79 12.85
N PRO A 181 3.38 -23.22 11.73
CA PRO A 181 3.74 -24.61 11.50
C PRO A 181 4.81 -25.11 12.49
N ALA A 182 4.94 -26.42 12.61
CA ALA A 182 6.02 -27.07 13.37
C ALA A 182 7.38 -26.73 12.74
N LYS A 183 8.22 -26.00 13.47
CA LYS A 183 9.54 -25.51 13.05
C LYS A 183 10.52 -25.55 14.24
N SER A 184 11.82 -25.46 13.97
CA SER A 184 12.85 -25.50 15.03
C SER A 184 14.12 -24.79 14.62
N GLY A 185 14.74 -24.04 15.53
CA GLY A 185 15.92 -23.25 15.22
C GLY A 185 15.58 -21.90 14.57
N ARG A 186 16.57 -21.32 13.88
CA ARG A 186 16.45 -20.01 13.22
C ARG A 186 15.71 -20.15 11.88
N HIS A 187 14.71 -19.31 11.69
CA HIS A 187 13.90 -19.20 10.48
C HIS A 187 13.64 -17.73 10.16
N LEU A 188 13.11 -17.46 8.98
CA LEU A 188 12.55 -16.17 8.60
C LEU A 188 11.06 -16.32 8.26
N ILE A 189 10.26 -15.37 8.73
CA ILE A 189 8.88 -15.12 8.31
C ILE A 189 8.92 -14.02 7.25
N TYR A 190 8.27 -14.27 6.10
CA TYR A 190 8.14 -13.30 5.02
C TYR A 190 6.69 -12.89 4.90
N SER A 191 6.39 -11.61 5.11
CA SER A 191 5.04 -11.07 5.00
C SER A 191 4.85 -10.33 3.68
N ILE A 192 3.73 -10.57 3.02
CA ILE A 192 3.25 -9.75 1.90
C ILE A 192 1.92 -9.12 2.31
N TRP A 193 1.79 -7.80 2.19
CA TRP A 193 0.51 -7.09 2.26
C TRP A 193 0.17 -6.58 0.86
N GLN A 194 -0.70 -7.29 0.14
CA GLN A 194 -1.25 -6.84 -1.14
C GLN A 194 -2.50 -6.01 -0.88
N ARG A 195 -2.51 -4.76 -1.34
CA ARG A 195 -3.71 -3.91 -1.26
C ARG A 195 -4.79 -4.40 -2.20
N SER A 196 -6.05 -4.12 -1.85
CA SER A 196 -7.23 -4.38 -2.70
C SER A 196 -7.81 -3.12 -3.34
N ASP A 197 -7.33 -1.94 -2.97
CA ASP A 197 -7.70 -0.63 -3.50
C ASP A 197 -6.62 0.01 -4.41
N SER A 198 -5.51 -0.71 -4.64
CA SER A 198 -4.34 -0.31 -5.44
C SER A 198 -3.56 -1.57 -5.85
N PRO A 199 -2.81 -1.57 -6.97
CA PRO A 199 -1.87 -2.66 -7.27
C PRO A 199 -0.69 -2.75 -6.28
N GLU A 200 -0.46 -1.72 -5.46
CA GLU A 200 0.67 -1.67 -4.53
C GLU A 200 0.67 -2.80 -3.48
N ALA A 201 1.86 -3.30 -3.14
CA ALA A 201 2.08 -4.26 -2.06
C ALA A 201 3.31 -3.92 -1.19
N PHE A 202 3.29 -4.38 0.06
CA PHE A 202 4.36 -4.19 1.05
C PHE A 202 4.96 -5.53 1.47
N TYR A 203 6.24 -5.52 1.81
CA TYR A 203 7.04 -6.72 2.02
C TYR A 203 7.88 -6.57 3.28
N THR A 204 7.91 -7.58 4.14
CA THR A 204 8.79 -7.56 5.31
C THR A 204 9.41 -8.92 5.58
N CYS A 205 10.64 -8.90 6.08
CA CYS A 205 11.36 -10.07 6.58
C CYS A 205 11.49 -9.94 8.10
N SER A 206 10.98 -10.91 8.85
CA SER A 206 11.15 -11.01 10.31
C SER A 206 11.94 -12.27 10.65
N ASP A 207 13.15 -12.12 11.19
CA ASP A 207 13.95 -13.26 11.66
C ASP A 207 13.38 -13.78 12.99
N VAL A 208 13.21 -15.09 13.10
CA VAL A 208 12.57 -15.74 14.24
C VAL A 208 13.35 -16.97 14.72
N VAL A 209 13.20 -17.28 16.01
CA VAL A 209 13.82 -18.46 16.62
C VAL A 209 12.75 -19.34 17.25
N PHE A 210 12.65 -20.57 16.75
CA PHE A 210 11.81 -21.62 17.28
C PHE A 210 12.58 -22.46 18.32
N GLY A 211 12.40 -22.11 19.60
CA GLY A 211 13.06 -22.79 20.71
C GLY A 211 14.49 -22.27 20.96
N LYS A 212 15.52 -23.04 20.59
CA LYS A 212 16.93 -22.61 20.73
C LYS A 212 17.44 -22.08 19.40
N ASP A 213 18.19 -20.97 19.44
CA ASP A 213 18.93 -20.51 18.26
C ASP A 213 20.06 -21.49 17.95
N THR A 214 20.00 -22.09 16.76
CA THR A 214 21.02 -23.01 16.23
C THR A 214 21.98 -22.31 15.28
N GLY A 215 21.91 -20.98 15.17
CA GLY A 215 22.81 -20.17 14.35
C GLY A 215 22.71 -20.45 12.85
N GLY A 216 21.59 -21.03 12.39
CA GLY A 216 21.38 -21.35 10.98
C GLY A 216 22.28 -22.46 10.43
N SER A 217 22.86 -23.30 11.28
CA SER A 217 23.66 -24.46 10.84
C SER A 217 22.75 -25.50 10.18
N GLY A 218 22.60 -25.39 8.85
CA GLY A 218 21.91 -26.38 8.04
C GLY A 218 22.43 -27.80 8.29
N ALA A 219 21.56 -28.81 8.18
CA ALA A 219 21.85 -30.20 8.54
C ALA A 219 22.78 -30.92 7.53
N GLY A 220 23.97 -30.36 7.31
CA GLY A 220 25.06 -31.01 6.58
C GLY A 220 25.81 -31.98 7.49
N SER A 221 25.59 -33.28 7.31
CA SER A 221 26.42 -34.31 7.92
C SER A 221 27.83 -34.28 7.31
N GLY A 222 28.72 -33.49 7.90
CA GLY A 222 30.10 -33.32 7.47
C GLY A 222 31.03 -33.28 8.69
N SER A 223 31.77 -34.36 8.92
CA SER A 223 32.75 -34.43 10.01
C SER A 223 34.00 -33.59 9.68
N GLY A 224 33.93 -32.29 9.92
CA GLY A 224 35.04 -31.35 9.82
C GLY A 224 35.29 -30.66 11.16
N ALA A 225 36.34 -31.06 11.88
CA ALA A 225 36.71 -30.44 13.15
C ALA A 225 37.36 -29.06 12.92
N GLY A 226 36.53 -28.02 12.86
CA GLY A 226 36.94 -26.61 12.89
C GLY A 226 36.40 -25.93 14.15
N ALA A 227 37.23 -25.80 15.18
CA ALA A 227 36.86 -25.05 16.38
C ALA A 227 37.12 -23.55 16.16
N GLY A 228 36.14 -22.69 16.47
CA GLY A 228 36.45 -21.25 16.61
C GLY A 228 35.39 -20.21 16.26
N ALA A 229 34.16 -20.35 16.72
CA ALA A 229 33.43 -19.26 17.40
C ALA A 229 32.03 -19.75 17.80
N GLY A 230 31.72 -19.74 19.10
CA GLY A 230 30.32 -19.71 19.51
C GLY A 230 29.81 -18.31 19.25
N THR A 231 29.14 -18.08 18.12
CA THR A 231 28.47 -16.80 17.83
C THR A 231 27.57 -16.47 19.01
N ALA A 232 27.67 -15.25 19.54
CA ALA A 232 26.73 -14.78 20.55
C ALA A 232 25.30 -14.91 19.97
N PRO A 233 24.28 -15.22 20.78
CA PRO A 233 22.89 -15.22 20.32
C PRO A 233 22.59 -13.89 19.64
N ALA A 234 21.89 -13.93 18.50
CA ALA A 234 21.49 -12.69 17.84
C ALA A 234 20.64 -11.84 18.81
N PRO A 235 20.70 -10.50 18.71
CA PRO A 235 19.93 -9.64 19.60
C PRO A 235 18.42 -9.93 19.51
N ALA A 236 17.71 -9.65 20.60
CA ALA A 236 16.26 -9.71 20.58
C ALA A 236 15.73 -8.52 19.75
N ALA A 237 14.84 -8.80 18.79
CA ALA A 237 14.21 -7.73 18.02
C ALA A 237 13.14 -7.01 18.85
N SER A 238 13.12 -5.68 18.77
CA SER A 238 12.13 -4.80 19.39
C SER A 238 11.40 -4.01 18.30
N ALA A 239 10.07 -3.92 18.39
CA ALA A 239 9.31 -3.00 17.54
C ALA A 239 9.56 -1.55 17.97
N PRO A 240 9.57 -0.58 17.05
CA PRO A 240 9.71 0.83 17.39
C PRO A 240 8.49 1.31 18.18
N SER A 241 8.76 2.08 19.23
CA SER A 241 7.73 2.74 20.02
C SER A 241 7.06 3.86 19.23
N ASP A 242 5.84 4.23 19.63
CA ASP A 242 5.17 5.39 19.05
C ASP A 242 5.94 6.71 19.28
N GLN A 243 6.94 6.75 20.19
CA GLN A 243 7.79 7.92 20.37
C GLN A 243 8.90 7.97 19.32
N GLU A 244 9.63 6.86 19.13
CA GLU A 244 10.67 6.74 18.08
C GLU A 244 10.08 6.98 16.68
N ILE A 245 8.87 6.47 16.42
CA ILE A 245 8.14 6.75 15.16
C ILE A 245 7.86 8.25 14.98
N LYS A 246 7.56 9.01 16.04
CA LYS A 246 7.37 10.47 15.95
C LYS A 246 8.70 11.20 15.75
N ASP A 247 9.72 10.81 16.50
CA ASP A 247 11.03 11.48 16.47
C ASP A 247 11.76 11.26 15.13
N GLY A 248 11.50 10.15 14.44
CA GLY A 248 12.00 9.88 13.08
C GLY A 248 11.12 10.41 11.95
N ALA A 249 9.93 10.97 12.22
CA ALA A 249 8.98 11.35 11.17
C ALA A 249 9.46 12.52 10.31
N ASP A 250 10.12 13.51 10.91
CA ASP A 250 10.60 14.72 10.23
C ASP A 250 11.78 14.44 9.26
N GLU A 251 12.45 13.29 9.41
CA GLU A 251 13.57 12.84 8.57
C GLU A 251 13.12 11.84 7.47
N SER A 252 11.84 11.46 7.42
CA SER A 252 11.35 10.52 6.41
C SER A 252 11.20 11.21 5.05
N SER A 253 11.68 10.56 3.99
CA SER A 253 11.51 11.02 2.61
C SER A 253 10.24 10.46 1.95
N VAL A 254 9.41 9.74 2.73
CA VAL A 254 8.14 9.17 2.29
C VAL A 254 7.12 10.30 2.11
N ASP A 255 6.89 10.72 0.87
CA ASP A 255 5.79 11.64 0.58
C ASP A 255 4.45 10.91 0.70
N HIS A 256 3.61 11.35 1.64
CA HIS A 256 2.20 10.92 1.75
C HIS A 256 1.32 11.36 0.56
N ASN A 257 1.92 11.92 -0.51
CA ASN A 257 1.29 12.26 -1.78
C ASN A 257 1.96 11.58 -3.00
N GLY A 258 3.04 10.80 -2.81
CA GLY A 258 3.85 10.21 -3.89
C GLY A 258 3.93 8.68 -3.82
N HIS A 259 3.91 8.00 -4.97
CA HIS A 259 4.08 6.55 -5.02
C HIS A 259 5.50 6.15 -4.66
N GLY A 260 5.69 5.68 -3.43
CA GLY A 260 6.90 5.03 -2.96
C GLY A 260 7.42 4.01 -3.98
N GLY A 261 8.60 4.29 -4.51
CA GLY A 261 9.17 3.60 -5.67
C GLY A 261 10.18 4.52 -6.33
N ASP A 262 11.24 3.94 -6.91
CA ASP A 262 12.35 4.72 -7.46
C ASP A 262 11.99 5.30 -8.83
N SER A 263 10.98 6.19 -8.84
CA SER A 263 10.68 7.10 -9.94
C SER A 263 11.77 8.15 -9.96
N GLY A 264 12.85 7.85 -10.69
CA GLY A 264 14.12 8.61 -10.65
C GLY A 264 14.06 10.02 -11.24
N ASP A 265 13.33 10.92 -10.57
CA ASP A 265 13.28 12.35 -10.89
C ASP A 265 13.52 13.20 -9.62
N GLU A 266 14.71 13.01 -9.03
CA GLU A 266 15.37 13.95 -8.12
C GLU A 266 15.71 15.26 -8.89
N THR A 267 14.69 16.03 -9.27
CA THR A 267 14.85 17.38 -9.87
C THR A 267 14.11 18.45 -9.09
N SER A 268 14.67 18.79 -7.93
CA SER A 268 14.42 20.08 -7.28
C SER A 268 14.65 21.25 -8.26
N THR A 269 13.59 21.89 -8.77
CA THR A 269 13.70 23.20 -9.45
C THR A 269 12.52 24.14 -9.16
N PRO A 270 12.77 25.42 -8.81
CA PRO A 270 11.71 26.39 -8.49
C PRO A 270 11.11 27.07 -9.74
N ALA A 271 9.95 27.68 -9.53
CA ALA A 271 9.02 28.16 -10.56
C ALA A 271 9.54 29.20 -11.57
N ALA A 272 9.01 29.13 -12.80
CA ALA A 272 8.90 30.25 -13.74
C ALA A 272 7.72 30.06 -14.73
N ASP A 273 6.97 31.15 -14.99
CA ASP A 273 5.89 31.21 -15.98
C ASP A 273 6.37 31.00 -17.43
N THR A 274 5.64 30.23 -18.25
CA THR A 274 5.34 30.64 -19.64
C THR A 274 4.03 30.01 -20.15
N LYS A 275 3.51 30.57 -21.26
CA LYS A 275 2.12 30.51 -21.72
C LYS A 275 1.98 29.78 -23.06
N ALA A 276 0.83 29.11 -23.23
CA ALA A 276 0.07 28.90 -24.49
C ALA A 276 0.23 27.60 -25.32
N ALA A 277 -0.95 27.08 -25.70
CA ALA A 277 -1.39 26.76 -27.07
C ALA A 277 -1.53 25.29 -27.56
N THR A 278 -2.77 24.78 -27.44
CA THR A 278 -3.65 24.21 -28.51
C THR A 278 -3.26 22.97 -29.35
N GLY A 279 -4.21 22.03 -29.42
CA GLY A 279 -4.36 20.97 -30.44
C GLY A 279 -4.93 19.69 -29.83
N SER A 280 -6.24 19.45 -29.75
CA SER A 280 -7.13 18.97 -30.83
C SER A 280 -6.50 17.99 -31.82
N ALA A 281 -7.12 16.90 -32.24
CA ALA A 281 -8.29 16.14 -31.76
C ALA A 281 -8.40 14.90 -32.69
N ASN A 282 -8.94 13.77 -32.22
CA ASN A 282 -9.96 13.02 -32.97
C ASN A 282 -10.62 11.92 -32.14
N GLU A 283 -11.82 11.58 -32.55
CA GLU A 283 -12.87 10.90 -31.78
C GLU A 283 -13.24 9.54 -32.46
N PRO A 284 -14.32 8.81 -32.12
CA PRO A 284 -14.19 7.39 -31.73
C PRO A 284 -14.91 6.42 -32.69
N GLU A 285 -14.88 5.13 -32.35
CA GLU A 285 -15.94 4.21 -32.76
C GLU A 285 -16.64 3.55 -31.57
N THR A 286 -17.95 3.43 -31.74
CA THR A 286 -19.01 3.03 -30.82
C THR A 286 -18.92 1.58 -30.35
N ASN A 287 -19.52 1.27 -29.19
CA ASN A 287 -20.73 0.43 -29.19
C ASN A 287 -21.55 0.60 -27.89
N ASP A 288 -22.86 0.61 -28.07
CA ASP A 288 -23.89 0.87 -27.06
C ASP A 288 -24.55 -0.46 -26.63
N ALA A 289 -24.82 -0.64 -25.34
CA ALA A 289 -25.73 -1.67 -24.82
C ALA A 289 -26.11 -1.38 -23.36
N SER A 290 -27.28 -0.79 -23.16
CA SER A 290 -27.91 -0.61 -21.84
C SER A 290 -28.80 -1.81 -21.49
N ASP A 291 -28.90 -2.19 -20.20
CA ASP A 291 -30.19 -2.39 -19.49
C ASP A 291 -29.99 -2.73 -17.99
N PRO A 292 -31.02 -2.61 -17.11
CA PRO A 292 -30.81 -1.97 -15.81
C PRO A 292 -31.19 -2.78 -14.54
N VAL A 293 -30.59 -2.35 -13.41
CA VAL A 293 -31.17 -2.21 -12.05
C VAL A 293 -31.91 -3.41 -11.42
N GLN A 294 -31.41 -3.87 -10.27
CA GLN A 294 -32.26 -4.12 -9.08
C GLN A 294 -31.48 -4.18 -7.74
N GLN A 295 -31.95 -3.40 -6.76
CA GLN A 295 -31.72 -3.49 -5.31
C GLN A 295 -33.10 -3.19 -4.66
N PRO A 296 -33.51 -3.81 -3.53
CA PRO A 296 -32.96 -3.57 -2.18
C PRO A 296 -32.70 -4.91 -1.43
N ALA A 297 -32.29 -4.99 -0.16
CA ALA A 297 -32.03 -4.01 0.90
C ALA A 297 -30.68 -4.38 1.61
N GLY A 298 -30.33 -4.08 2.88
CA GLY A 298 -30.94 -3.34 3.98
C GLY A 298 -30.46 -3.88 5.34
N GLY A 299 -29.51 -3.21 6.00
CA GLY A 299 -28.97 -3.61 7.31
C GLY A 299 -28.06 -2.50 7.85
N SER A 300 -28.38 -1.98 9.03
CA SER A 300 -27.82 -0.73 9.57
C SER A 300 -26.90 -0.98 10.75
N GLU A 301 -25.60 -0.71 10.61
CA GLU A 301 -24.69 -0.50 11.74
C GLU A 301 -23.77 0.71 11.50
N ASN A 302 -23.29 1.29 12.60
CA ASN A 302 -22.80 2.67 12.68
C ASN A 302 -21.55 2.93 11.82
N LEU A 303 -21.64 3.91 10.91
CA LEU A 303 -20.48 4.45 10.22
C LEU A 303 -19.79 5.52 11.08
N ALA A 304 -18.46 5.50 11.08
CA ALA A 304 -17.65 6.43 11.87
C ALA A 304 -17.84 7.88 11.43
N GLU A 305 -17.89 8.76 12.43
CA GLU A 305 -18.03 10.21 12.29
C GLU A 305 -16.74 10.81 11.71
N THR A 306 -16.76 11.18 10.43
CA THR A 306 -15.74 12.05 9.82
C THR A 306 -16.29 13.47 9.73
N GLY A 307 -15.48 14.45 10.16
CA GLY A 307 -15.94 15.82 10.39
C GLY A 307 -16.45 16.51 9.13
N GLY A 308 -17.76 16.76 9.09
CA GLY A 308 -18.43 17.68 8.17
C GLY A 308 -19.42 18.52 8.94
N ASP A 309 -19.49 19.82 8.67
CA ASP A 309 -20.40 20.71 9.40
C ASP A 309 -21.88 20.44 9.09
N SER A 310 -22.76 20.94 9.94
CA SER A 310 -24.20 20.67 9.91
C SER A 310 -24.97 21.25 8.70
N THR A 311 -24.27 21.87 7.72
CA THR A 311 -24.89 22.36 6.48
C THR A 311 -24.88 21.33 5.34
N THR A 312 -24.00 20.31 5.40
CA THR A 312 -23.81 19.32 4.33
C THR A 312 -25.10 18.61 3.84
N PRO A 313 -26.04 18.13 4.70
CA PRO A 313 -27.22 17.40 4.21
C PRO A 313 -28.19 18.28 3.41
N TYR A 314 -28.20 19.60 3.61
CA TYR A 314 -29.07 20.52 2.89
C TYR A 314 -28.60 20.77 1.44
N ILE A 315 -27.28 20.70 1.20
CA ILE A 315 -26.69 20.86 -0.14
C ILE A 315 -27.04 19.64 -1.03
N ALA A 316 -26.96 18.42 -0.47
CA ALA A 316 -27.28 17.18 -1.20
C ALA A 316 -28.76 17.12 -1.66
N VAL A 317 -29.70 17.49 -0.79
CA VAL A 317 -31.14 17.49 -1.12
C VAL A 317 -31.49 18.61 -2.12
N GLY A 318 -30.83 19.77 -2.03
CA GLY A 318 -31.02 20.88 -2.97
C GLY A 318 -30.62 20.54 -4.42
N GLY A 319 -29.52 19.80 -4.60
CA GLY A 319 -29.02 19.41 -5.93
C GLY A 319 -29.99 18.51 -6.72
N ALA A 320 -30.58 17.52 -6.06
CA ALA A 320 -31.53 16.61 -6.70
C ALA A 320 -32.83 17.31 -7.14
N ALA A 321 -33.34 18.24 -6.34
CA ALA A 321 -34.54 19.01 -6.66
C ALA A 321 -34.34 19.94 -7.88
N ALA A 322 -33.17 20.56 -8.01
CA ALA A 322 -32.84 21.43 -9.15
C ALA A 322 -32.81 20.66 -10.49
N LEU A 323 -32.24 19.44 -10.49
CA LEU A 323 -32.19 18.58 -11.68
C LEU A 323 -33.57 18.14 -12.16
N ALA A 324 -34.47 17.74 -11.25
CA ALA A 324 -35.83 17.33 -11.58
C ALA A 324 -36.66 18.47 -12.21
N ILE A 325 -36.54 19.69 -11.69
CA ILE A 325 -37.24 20.87 -12.23
C ILE A 325 -36.68 21.27 -13.61
N GLY A 326 -35.36 21.19 -13.81
CA GLY A 326 -34.72 21.44 -15.09
C GLY A 326 -35.20 20.51 -16.21
N ALA A 327 -35.30 19.21 -15.93
CA ALA A 327 -35.80 18.22 -16.88
C ALA A 327 -37.26 18.50 -17.28
N ALA A 328 -38.15 18.77 -16.32
CA ALA A 328 -39.56 19.04 -16.58
C ALA A 328 -39.78 20.27 -17.49
N ALA A 329 -39.00 21.33 -17.28
CA ALA A 329 -39.05 22.54 -18.11
C ALA A 329 -38.62 22.27 -19.57
N LEU A 330 -37.58 21.46 -19.77
CA LEU A 330 -37.11 21.06 -21.10
C LEU A 330 -38.19 20.26 -21.86
N PHE A 331 -38.75 19.21 -21.27
CA PHE A 331 -39.81 18.41 -21.91
C PHE A 331 -41.07 19.23 -22.24
N ALA A 332 -41.48 20.15 -21.36
CA ALA A 332 -42.61 21.04 -21.61
C ALA A 332 -42.37 22.06 -22.75
N SER A 333 -41.11 22.44 -23.01
CA SER A 333 -40.74 23.35 -24.10
C SER A 333 -40.74 22.67 -25.48
N VAL A 334 -40.27 21.43 -25.56
CA VAL A 334 -40.26 20.62 -26.79
C VAL A 334 -41.70 20.29 -27.23
N ARG A 335 -42.55 19.89 -26.28
CA ARG A 335 -43.96 19.56 -26.55
C ARG A 335 -44.76 20.75 -27.11
N ARG A 336 -44.47 21.97 -26.65
CA ARG A 336 -45.11 23.20 -27.18
C ARG A 336 -44.68 23.54 -28.60
N ARG A 337 -43.44 23.25 -29.01
CA ARG A 337 -42.98 23.50 -30.39
C ARG A 337 -43.62 22.57 -31.42
N ALA A 338 -43.91 21.32 -31.06
CA ALA A 338 -44.55 20.36 -31.96
C ALA A 338 -45.99 20.76 -32.35
N VAL A 339 -46.74 21.39 -31.45
CA VAL A 339 -48.16 21.75 -31.66
C VAL A 339 -48.32 23.01 -32.52
N SER A 340 -47.34 23.91 -32.55
CA SER A 340 -47.44 25.18 -33.30
C SER A 340 -46.92 25.12 -34.75
N GLY A 341 -46.42 23.97 -35.20
CA GLY A 341 -45.76 23.83 -36.52
C GLY A 341 -46.66 23.36 -37.67
N GLY A 342 -47.82 22.79 -37.41
CA GLY A 342 -48.67 22.16 -38.42
C GLY A 342 -50.01 22.86 -38.61
N GLY A 343 -50.13 23.78 -39.58
CA GLY A 343 -51.44 24.38 -39.89
C GLY A 343 -51.45 25.64 -40.74
N ARG A 344 -50.93 25.62 -41.97
CA ARG A 344 -51.32 26.58 -43.04
C ARG A 344 -50.84 26.12 -44.43
N HIS A 345 -51.73 25.48 -45.19
CA HIS A 345 -51.92 25.65 -46.65
C HIS A 345 -53.03 24.70 -47.16
N SER A 346 -53.68 25.09 -48.28
CA SER A 346 -54.94 24.55 -48.84
C SER A 346 -56.21 25.01 -48.11
N ARG A 347 -57.21 25.60 -48.75
CA ARG A 347 -57.43 25.93 -50.18
C ARG A 347 -57.74 27.42 -50.33
#